data_AF-A0A7V6YWY3-F1
#
_entry.id   AF-A0A7V6YWY3-F1
#
_cell.length_a   1.000
_cell.length_b   1.000
_cell.length_c   1.000
_cell.angle_alpha   90.00
_cell.angle_beta   90.00
_cell.angle_gamma   90.00
#
_symmetry.space_group_name_H-M   'P 1'
#
loop_
_entity.id
_entity.type
_entity.pdbx_description
1 polymer ?
#
loop_
_entity_poly.entity_id
_entity_poly.type
_entity_poly.pdbx_seq_one_letter_code
_entity_poly.pdbx_strand_id
1 'polypeptide(L)'
;MNFEKLHQAGELDKNDRLAKWIEFFSNEDDGQWRIMASKHPIIKKAVNRLEIISQNPENRYEYEIRQKTLKDMASFKEGAREEGWLEGIAKGKAEGKIEIAVKILRKGIEIETIAEFTGFTIEKNIRITKNIEKDY
;
A
#
# COMPACT_ATOMS: atom_id res chain seq x y z
N MET A 1 15.57 7.62 2.63
CA MET A 1 16.56 8.70 2.87
C MET A 1 17.93 8.03 2.90
N ASN A 2 18.81 8.32 1.93
CA ASN A 2 20.07 7.57 1.76
C ASN A 2 21.19 8.29 2.53
N PHE A 3 21.70 7.67 3.60
CA PHE A 3 22.53 8.32 4.64
C PHE A 3 23.95 8.67 4.17
N GLU A 4 24.44 8.08 3.08
CA GLU A 4 25.72 8.45 2.46
C GLU A 4 25.79 9.95 2.11
N LYS A 5 24.64 10.59 1.87
CA LYS A 5 24.57 12.00 1.49
C LYS A 5 24.74 12.99 2.65
N LEU A 6 24.61 12.57 3.92
CA LEU A 6 24.79 13.48 5.06
C LEU A 6 26.27 13.71 5.40
N HIS A 7 27.17 12.83 4.96
CA HIS A 7 28.61 12.99 5.17
C HIS A 7 29.26 13.97 4.19
N GLN A 8 28.56 14.36 3.10
CA GLN A 8 29.08 15.25 2.06
C GLN A 8 28.84 16.75 2.31
N ALA A 9 28.08 17.13 3.34
CA ALA A 9 27.79 18.53 3.66
C ALA A 9 28.37 18.92 5.04
N GLY A 10 29.70 18.96 5.14
CA GLY A 10 30.40 19.75 6.17
C GLY A 10 30.26 19.30 7.63
N GLU A 11 31.13 18.37 8.02
CA GLU A 11 31.77 18.24 9.34
C GLU A 11 30.88 18.23 10.59
N LEU A 12 30.19 17.11 10.83
CA LEU A 12 29.91 16.70 12.21
C LEU A 12 31.16 15.99 12.76
N ASP A 13 31.79 16.56 13.78
CA ASP A 13 32.87 15.91 14.52
C ASP A 13 32.37 14.53 15.01
N LYS A 14 33.15 13.47 14.81
CA LYS A 14 32.83 12.13 15.33
C LYS A 14 32.69 12.15 16.86
N ASN A 15 33.28 13.13 17.54
CA ASN A 15 33.10 13.36 18.96
C ASN A 15 31.86 14.16 19.33
N ASP A 16 31.15 14.75 18.36
CA ASP A 16 29.88 15.45 18.57
C ASP A 16 28.84 14.46 19.14
N ARG A 17 28.13 14.94 20.16
CA ARG A 17 27.02 14.24 20.78
C ARG A 17 25.94 13.90 19.75
N LEU A 18 25.63 14.82 18.83
CA LEU A 18 24.60 14.60 17.81
C LEU A 18 25.02 13.51 16.82
N ALA A 19 26.28 13.53 16.37
CA ALA A 19 26.83 12.48 15.50
C ALA A 19 26.73 11.10 16.14
N LYS A 20 27.05 10.99 17.43
CA LYS A 20 26.94 9.73 18.21
C LYS A 20 25.50 9.23 18.33
N TRP A 21 24.53 10.13 18.48
CA TRP A 21 23.12 9.74 18.50
C TRP A 21 22.63 9.29 17.13
N ILE A 22 23.04 9.97 16.06
CA ILE A 22 22.72 9.57 14.68
C ILE A 22 23.30 8.18 14.39
N GLU A 23 24.57 7.94 14.76
CA GLU A 23 25.22 6.63 14.64
C GLU A 23 24.49 5.56 15.46
N PHE A 24 24.08 5.88 16.69
CA PHE A 24 23.35 4.96 17.56
C PHE A 24 21.99 4.54 16.97
N PHE A 25 21.22 5.48 16.44
CA PHE A 25 19.89 5.21 15.85
C PHE A 25 19.94 4.58 14.46
N SER A 26 21.05 4.76 13.73
CA SER A 26 21.23 4.18 12.39
C SER A 26 21.89 2.81 12.43
N ASN A 27 22.36 2.37 13.60
CA ASN A 27 23.02 1.08 13.77
C ASN A 27 22.01 -0.04 13.99
N GLU A 28 22.17 -1.13 13.23
CA GLU A 28 21.34 -2.34 13.30
C GLU A 28 22.10 -3.55 13.90
N ASP A 29 23.39 -3.38 14.24
CA ASP A 29 24.26 -4.45 14.76
C ASP A 29 24.54 -4.31 16.28
N ASP A 30 24.08 -5.29 17.06
CA ASP A 30 24.31 -5.38 18.51
C ASP A 30 25.79 -5.33 18.93
N GLY A 31 26.69 -5.86 18.08
CA GLY A 31 28.13 -5.83 18.31
C GLY A 31 28.70 -4.41 18.30
N GLN A 32 28.24 -3.57 17.37
CA GLN A 32 28.64 -2.17 17.28
C GLN A 32 28.11 -1.37 18.47
N TRP A 33 26.89 -1.64 18.95
CA TRP A 33 26.36 -0.98 20.16
C TRP A 33 27.22 -1.24 21.38
N ARG A 34 27.75 -2.46 21.58
CA ARG A 34 28.68 -2.77 22.68
C ARG A 34 29.98 -1.99 22.56
N ILE A 35 30.53 -1.87 21.36
CA ILE A 35 31.75 -1.10 21.08
C ILE A 35 31.50 0.39 21.36
N MET A 36 30.39 0.97 20.87
CA MET A 36 30.03 2.37 21.11
C MET A 36 29.75 2.65 22.60
N ALA A 37 29.06 1.74 23.28
CA ALA A 37 28.80 1.83 24.72
C ALA A 37 30.08 1.81 25.56
N SER A 38 31.10 1.06 25.14
CA SER A 38 32.41 1.04 25.81
C SER A 38 33.13 2.40 25.73
N LYS A 39 32.92 3.15 24.65
CA LYS A 39 33.60 4.41 24.35
C LYS A 39 32.87 5.64 24.90
N HIS A 40 31.54 5.57 25.03
CA HIS A 40 30.72 6.73 25.36
C HIS A 40 29.70 6.45 26.47
N PRO A 41 29.82 7.10 27.65
CA PRO A 41 28.91 6.88 28.78
C PRO A 41 27.44 7.15 28.47
N ILE A 42 27.14 8.12 27.60
CA ILE A 42 25.76 8.44 27.22
C ILE A 42 25.15 7.35 26.34
N ILE A 43 25.94 6.78 25.42
CA ILE A 43 25.52 5.66 24.57
C ILE A 43 25.38 4.39 25.42
N LYS A 44 26.26 4.16 26.39
CA LYS A 44 26.13 3.05 27.35
C LYS A 44 24.79 3.08 28.09
N LYS A 45 24.37 4.26 28.57
CA LYS A 45 23.06 4.42 29.23
C LYS A 45 21.91 4.10 28.26
N ALA A 46 22.00 4.52 26.99
CA ALA A 46 21.00 4.24 25.98
C ALA A 46 20.92 2.74 25.65
N VAL A 47 22.06 2.07 25.42
CA VAL A 47 22.15 0.62 25.16
C VAL A 47 21.60 -0.18 26.33
N ASN A 48 21.99 0.12 27.57
CA ASN A 48 21.48 -0.58 28.75
C ASN A 48 19.96 -0.40 28.90
N ARG A 49 19.44 0.79 28.61
CA ARG A 49 18.00 1.04 28.67
C ARG A 49 17.27 0.27 27.57
N LEU A 50 17.84 0.22 26.37
CA LEU A 50 17.31 -0.57 25.26
C LEU A 50 17.29 -2.06 25.61
N GLU A 51 18.36 -2.58 26.19
CA GLU A 51 18.45 -3.97 26.66
C GLU A 51 17.35 -4.29 27.68
N ILE A 52 17.15 -3.44 28.70
CA ILE A 52 16.07 -3.60 29.68
C ILE A 52 14.69 -3.57 29.02
N ILE A 53 14.46 -2.64 28.09
CA ILE A 53 13.17 -2.53 27.39
C ILE A 53 12.94 -3.76 26.50
N SER A 54 13.98 -4.26 25.83
CA SER A 54 13.91 -5.47 24.98
C SER A 54 13.71 -6.76 25.78
N GLN A 55 14.19 -6.80 27.03
CA GLN A 55 14.03 -7.95 27.93
C GLN A 55 12.69 -7.94 28.67
N ASN A 56 11.97 -6.81 28.70
CA ASN A 56 10.65 -6.70 29.32
C ASN A 56 9.58 -7.36 28.42
N PRO A 57 8.93 -8.46 28.84
CA PRO A 57 7.95 -9.18 28.03
C PRO A 57 6.75 -8.34 27.61
N GLU A 58 6.28 -7.43 28.46
CA GLU A 58 5.16 -6.55 28.17
C GLU A 58 5.49 -5.58 27.02
N ASN A 59 6.66 -4.95 27.04
CA ASN A 59 7.09 -4.06 25.95
C ASN A 59 7.27 -4.79 24.63
N ARG A 60 7.82 -6.00 24.67
CA ARG A 60 7.94 -6.86 23.49
C ARG A 60 6.57 -7.22 22.93
N TYR A 61 5.63 -7.58 23.79
CA TYR A 61 4.26 -7.89 23.41
C TYR A 61 3.58 -6.68 22.75
N GLU A 62 3.64 -5.50 23.36
CA GLU A 62 3.06 -4.26 22.79
C GLU A 62 3.67 -3.91 21.43
N TYR A 63 4.98 -4.09 21.27
CA TYR A 63 5.64 -3.90 19.99
C TYR A 63 5.16 -4.91 18.93
N GLU A 64 5.08 -6.20 19.27
CA GLU A 64 4.63 -7.26 18.37
C GLU A 64 3.17 -7.05 17.94
N ILE A 65 2.28 -6.66 18.88
CA ILE A 65 0.89 -6.30 18.58
C ILE A 65 0.83 -5.12 17.63
N ARG A 66 1.58 -4.05 17.90
CA ARG A 66 1.61 -2.87 17.01
C ARG A 66 2.09 -3.24 15.60
N GLN A 67 3.17 -4.02 15.50
CA GLN A 67 3.70 -4.49 14.22
C GLN A 67 2.68 -5.36 13.48
N LYS A 68 1.98 -6.24 14.20
CA LYS A 68 0.90 -7.05 13.63
C LYS A 68 -0.23 -6.16 13.10
N THR A 69 -0.73 -5.21 13.88
CA THR A 69 -1.78 -4.28 13.45
C THR A 69 -1.37 -3.49 12.21
N LEU A 70 -0.14 -3.00 12.13
CA LEU A 70 0.36 -2.28 10.96
C LEU A 70 0.40 -3.16 9.70
N LYS A 71 0.83 -4.42 9.84
CA LYS A 71 0.86 -5.40 8.74
C LYS A 71 -0.56 -5.77 8.30
N ASP A 72 -1.45 -6.03 9.25
CA ASP A 72 -2.86 -6.33 8.96
C ASP A 72 -3.51 -5.17 8.21
N MET A 73 -3.31 -3.92 8.68
CA MET A 73 -3.82 -2.72 7.99
C MET A 73 -3.25 -2.57 6.57
N ALA A 74 -1.96 -2.84 6.37
CA ALA A 74 -1.35 -2.80 5.04
C ALA A 74 -1.95 -3.85 4.11
N SER A 75 -2.11 -5.08 4.60
CA SER A 75 -2.70 -6.20 3.86
C SER A 75 -4.17 -5.91 3.51
N PHE A 76 -4.97 -5.38 4.44
CA PHE A 76 -6.35 -5.01 4.17
C PHE A 76 -6.45 -3.93 3.09
N LYS A 77 -5.59 -2.92 3.15
CA LYS A 77 -5.57 -1.84 2.16
C LYS A 77 -5.20 -2.36 0.77
N GLU A 78 -4.23 -3.27 0.70
CA GLU A 78 -3.82 -3.89 -0.56
C GLU A 78 -4.95 -4.75 -1.15
N GLY A 79 -5.55 -5.64 -0.35
CA GLY A 79 -6.69 -6.46 -0.77
C GLY A 79 -7.87 -5.62 -1.25
N ALA A 80 -8.26 -4.59 -0.49
CA ALA A 80 -9.36 -3.70 -0.87
C ALA A 80 -9.08 -2.95 -2.19
N ARG A 81 -7.81 -2.59 -2.46
CA ARG A 81 -7.42 -1.95 -3.72
C ARG A 81 -7.49 -2.91 -4.88
N GLU A 82 -7.03 -4.14 -4.69
CA GLU A 82 -7.07 -5.19 -5.72
C GLU A 82 -8.51 -5.57 -6.07
N GLU A 83 -9.34 -5.82 -5.07
CA GLU A 83 -10.78 -6.10 -5.25
C GLU A 83 -11.47 -4.95 -5.97
N GLY A 84 -11.28 -3.71 -5.52
CA GLY A 84 -11.86 -2.53 -6.16
C GLY A 84 -11.40 -2.32 -7.60
N TRP A 85 -10.14 -2.65 -7.92
CA TRP A 85 -9.61 -2.60 -9.28
C TRP A 85 -10.24 -3.67 -10.18
N LEU A 86 -10.33 -4.91 -9.71
CA LEU A 86 -10.95 -6.01 -10.44
C LEU A 86 -12.44 -5.75 -10.68
N GLU A 87 -13.16 -5.29 -9.66
CA GLU A 87 -14.55 -4.88 -9.81
C GLU A 87 -14.71 -3.72 -10.79
N GLY A 88 -13.84 -2.72 -10.72
CA GLY A 88 -13.85 -1.57 -11.63
C GLY A 88 -13.65 -1.98 -13.09
N ILE A 89 -12.70 -2.89 -13.36
CA ILE A 89 -12.50 -3.45 -14.70
C ILE A 89 -13.73 -4.23 -15.17
N ALA A 90 -14.31 -5.07 -14.31
CA ALA A 90 -15.47 -5.87 -14.65
C ALA A 90 -16.69 -4.99 -14.97
N LYS A 91 -16.98 -4.01 -14.10
CA LYS A 91 -18.06 -3.02 -14.28
C LYS A 91 -17.84 -2.19 -15.55
N GLY A 92 -16.64 -1.63 -15.74
CA GLY A 92 -16.32 -0.83 -16.92
C GLY A 92 -16.42 -1.61 -18.24
N LYS A 93 -16.01 -2.88 -18.27
CA LYS A 93 -16.21 -3.76 -19.43
C LYS A 93 -17.70 -4.02 -19.71
N ALA A 94 -18.50 -4.24 -18.66
CA ALA A 94 -19.93 -4.49 -18.81
C ALA A 94 -20.68 -3.23 -19.28
N GLU A 95 -20.40 -2.07 -18.67
CA GLU A 95 -20.96 -0.78 -19.04
C GLU A 95 -20.59 -0.39 -20.47
N GLY A 96 -19.31 -0.52 -20.85
CA GLY A 96 -18.85 -0.24 -22.22
C GLY A 96 -19.56 -1.09 -23.27
N LYS A 97 -19.81 -2.38 -23.00
CA LYS A 97 -20.61 -3.25 -23.90
C LYS A 97 -22.05 -2.78 -24.03
N ILE A 98 -22.67 -2.33 -22.92
CA ILE A 98 -24.04 -1.80 -22.94
C ILE A 98 -24.10 -0.50 -23.73
N GLU A 99 -23.15 0.43 -23.51
CA GLU A 99 -23.10 1.69 -24.27
C GLU A 99 -22.96 1.45 -25.78
N ILE A 100 -22.12 0.49 -26.17
CA ILE A 100 -21.97 0.09 -27.58
C ILE A 100 -23.29 -0.47 -28.10
N ALA A 101 -23.94 -1.38 -27.37
CA ALA A 101 -25.24 -1.94 -27.75
C ALA A 101 -26.30 -0.83 -27.96
N VAL A 102 -26.38 0.12 -27.04
CA VAL A 102 -27.31 1.27 -27.12
C VAL A 102 -27.01 2.13 -28.35
N LYS A 103 -25.74 2.44 -28.63
CA LYS A 103 -25.33 3.23 -29.81
C LYS A 103 -25.68 2.52 -31.12
N ILE A 104 -25.52 1.20 -31.18
CA ILE A 104 -25.86 0.39 -32.35
C ILE A 104 -27.38 0.31 -32.53
N LEU A 105 -28.14 0.07 -31.45
CA LEU A 105 -29.61 0.05 -31.46
C LEU A 105 -30.21 1.38 -31.94
N ARG A 106 -29.67 2.52 -31.48
CA ARG A 106 -30.10 3.85 -31.93
C ARG A 106 -29.85 4.11 -33.42
N LYS A 107 -28.94 3.36 -34.05
CA LYS A 107 -28.68 3.44 -35.50
C LYS A 107 -29.62 2.55 -36.33
N GLY A 108 -30.55 1.83 -35.69
CA GLY A 108 -31.53 0.98 -36.38
C GLY A 108 -30.96 -0.32 -36.93
N ILE A 109 -29.85 -0.81 -36.35
CA ILE A 109 -29.26 -2.10 -36.72
C ILE A 109 -30.05 -3.23 -36.04
N GLU A 110 -30.22 -4.36 -36.74
CA GLU A 110 -30.99 -5.52 -36.26
C GLU A 110 -30.40 -6.16 -34.99
N ILE A 111 -31.28 -6.65 -34.13
CA ILE A 111 -30.96 -7.19 -32.79
C ILE A 111 -30.05 -8.42 -32.88
N GLU A 112 -30.22 -9.21 -33.93
CA GLU A 112 -29.44 -10.39 -34.26
C GLU A 112 -27.97 -10.01 -34.52
N THR A 113 -27.75 -8.96 -35.31
CA THR A 113 -26.40 -8.44 -35.59
C THR A 113 -25.75 -7.88 -34.32
N ILE A 114 -26.52 -7.20 -33.45
CA ILE A 114 -26.02 -6.68 -32.17
C ILE A 114 -25.58 -7.80 -31.23
N ALA A 115 -26.32 -8.92 -31.21
CA ALA A 115 -25.98 -10.07 -30.39
C ALA A 115 -24.59 -10.63 -30.76
N GLU A 116 -24.24 -10.66 -32.04
CA GLU A 116 -22.92 -11.11 -32.53
C GLU A 116 -21.78 -10.19 -32.06
N PHE A 117 -21.96 -8.86 -32.12
CA PHE A 117 -20.90 -7.92 -31.74
C PHE A 117 -20.73 -7.75 -30.23
N THR A 118 -21.81 -7.82 -29.46
CA THR A 118 -21.80 -7.52 -28.02
C THR A 118 -21.67 -8.79 -27.16
N GLY A 119 -22.03 -9.95 -27.72
CA GLY A 119 -22.14 -11.22 -27.01
C GLY A 119 -23.33 -11.28 -26.06
N PHE A 120 -24.30 -10.36 -26.18
CA PHE A 120 -25.54 -10.39 -25.39
C PHE A 120 -26.58 -11.33 -26.01
N THR A 121 -27.43 -11.90 -25.15
CA THR A 121 -28.59 -12.66 -25.62
C THR A 121 -29.60 -11.71 -26.27
N ILE A 122 -30.39 -12.23 -27.21
CA ILE A 122 -31.48 -11.50 -27.86
C ILE A 122 -32.42 -10.89 -26.80
N GLU A 123 -32.74 -11.65 -25.75
CA GLU A 123 -33.58 -11.16 -24.64
C GLU A 123 -32.96 -9.97 -23.92
N LYS A 124 -31.64 -9.98 -23.67
CA LYS A 124 -30.95 -8.85 -23.03
C LYS A 124 -30.95 -7.62 -23.94
N ASN A 125 -30.77 -7.79 -25.25
CA ASN A 125 -30.86 -6.69 -26.20
C ASN A 125 -32.27 -6.09 -26.23
N ILE A 126 -33.34 -6.92 -26.25
CA ILE A 126 -34.73 -6.45 -26.18
C ILE A 126 -34.99 -5.64 -24.90
N ARG A 127 -34.45 -6.09 -23.75
CA ARG A 127 -34.57 -5.34 -22.49
C ARG A 127 -33.87 -3.98 -22.56
N ILE A 128 -32.69 -3.91 -23.19
CA ILE A 128 -31.98 -2.64 -23.41
C ILE A 128 -32.81 -1.71 -24.31
N THR A 129 -33.38 -2.21 -25.41
CA THR A 129 -34.25 -1.44 -26.31
C THR A 129 -35.46 -0.85 -25.58
N LYS A 130 -36.17 -1.66 -24.78
CA LYS A 130 -37.32 -1.20 -23.98
C LYS A 130 -36.96 -0.12 -22.96
N ASN A 131 -35.73 -0.12 -22.45
CA ASN A 131 -35.27 0.93 -21.54
C ASN A 131 -34.94 2.22 -22.31
N ILE A 132 -34.36 2.14 -23.51
CA ILE A 132 -34.14 3.32 -24.37
C ILE A 132 -35.46 3.98 -24.75
N GLU A 133 -36.49 3.20 -25.08
CA GLU A 133 -37.82 3.71 -25.46
C GLU A 133 -38.55 4.40 -24.30
N LYS A 134 -38.20 4.10 -23.05
CA LYS A 134 -38.77 4.75 -21.85
C LYS A 134 -38.08 6.06 -21.48
N ASP A 135 -36.88 6.31 -22.01
CA ASP A 135 -36.12 7.55 -21.77
C ASP A 135 -36.56 8.68 -22.73
N TYR A 136 -37.58 8.46 -23.57
CA TYR A 136 -38.25 9.42 -24.45
C TYR A 136 -39.72 9.61 -24.03
#